data_AF-A0AAV1UAE6-F1
#
_entry.id   AF-A0AAV1UAE6-F1
#
_cell.length_a   1.000
_cell.length_b   1.000
_cell.length_c   1.000
_cell.angle_alpha   90.00
_cell.angle_beta   90.00
_cell.angle_gamma   90.00
#
_symmetry.space_group_name_H-M   'P 1'
#
loop_
_entity.id
_entity.type
_entity.pdbx_description
1 polymer ?
#
loop_
_entity_poly.entity_id
_entity_poly.type
_entity_poly.pdbx_seq_one_letter_code
_entity_poly.pdbx_strand_id
1 'polypeptide(L)'
;MSVLMSEPAISGMLESLSRDQQHAAINKFLKGELAVERQKIDLLQQQGSHQSMGGPTHMIQPETLKINISRYKGTDEDSLLRWFVELDDAIKARQIEGDEMQVTFALSNLTGRAKTWALGPKLHDPNLFESLETLKSRLKETSEPPRAELRSRSALLRLKQGKRDVHAYA
;
A
#
# COMPACT_ATOMS: atom_id res chain seq x y z
N MET A 1 31.69 41.01 -12.38
CA MET A 1 32.21 41.27 -13.74
C MET A 1 32.73 39.96 -14.29
N SER A 2 32.03 39.38 -15.26
CA SER A 2 32.40 38.11 -15.89
C SER A 2 33.58 38.34 -16.82
N VAL A 3 34.78 37.91 -16.41
CA VAL A 3 35.95 37.92 -17.31
C VAL A 3 35.81 36.70 -18.21
N LEU A 4 35.39 36.95 -19.45
CA LEU A 4 35.36 35.97 -20.53
C LEU A 4 36.81 35.67 -20.93
N MET A 5 37.48 34.78 -20.19
CA MET A 5 38.81 34.30 -20.54
C MET A 5 38.67 33.26 -21.67
N SER A 6 39.24 33.56 -22.83
CA SER A 6 39.24 32.67 -23.99
C SER A 6 40.01 31.37 -23.70
N GLU A 7 39.45 30.22 -24.09
CA GLU A 7 40.02 28.85 -23.94
C GLU A 7 41.53 28.68 -24.20
N PRO A 8 42.16 29.31 -25.21
CA PRO A 8 43.61 29.15 -25.43
C PRO A 8 44.47 29.73 -24.30
N ALA A 9 43.97 30.73 -23.55
CA ALA A 9 44.67 31.28 -22.39
C ALA A 9 44.59 30.34 -21.16
N ILE A 10 43.53 29.53 -21.08
CA ILE A 10 43.35 28.53 -20.01
C ILE A 10 44.28 27.32 -20.25
N SER A 11 44.43 26.89 -21.50
CA SER A 11 45.36 25.81 -21.86
C SER A 11 46.83 26.18 -21.62
N GLY A 12 47.26 27.40 -21.98
CA GLY A 12 48.63 27.85 -21.75
C GLY A 12 49.00 28.00 -20.27
N MET A 13 48.04 28.34 -19.41
CA MET A 13 48.29 28.38 -17.95
C MET A 13 48.30 26.97 -17.33
N LEU A 14 47.49 26.04 -17.82
CA LEU A 14 47.49 24.65 -17.34
C LEU A 14 48.80 23.92 -17.69
N GLU A 15 49.47 24.23 -18.80
CA GLU A 15 50.78 23.63 -19.14
C GLU A 15 51.96 24.15 -18.30
N SER A 16 51.83 25.29 -17.60
CA SER A 16 52.90 25.84 -16.74
C SER A 16 52.77 25.50 -15.25
N LEU A 17 51.63 24.97 -14.82
CA LEU A 17 51.41 24.54 -13.44
C LEU A 17 51.73 23.05 -13.28
N SER A 18 52.50 22.69 -12.25
CA SER A 18 52.73 21.28 -11.95
C SER A 18 51.39 20.59 -11.61
N ARG A 19 51.31 19.29 -11.88
CA ARG A 19 50.13 18.47 -11.55
C ARG A 19 49.69 18.69 -10.10
N ASP A 20 50.63 18.83 -9.16
CA ASP A 20 50.32 19.08 -7.75
C ASP A 20 49.67 20.45 -7.51
N GLN A 21 50.08 21.49 -8.24
CA GLN A 21 49.47 22.82 -8.17
C GLN A 21 48.08 22.84 -8.78
N GLN A 22 47.85 22.10 -9.87
CA GLN A 22 46.52 21.92 -10.44
C GLN A 22 45.58 21.21 -9.45
N HIS A 23 46.06 20.12 -8.85
CA HIS A 23 45.29 19.39 -7.83
C HIS A 23 45.02 20.26 -6.59
N ALA A 24 45.98 21.10 -6.17
CA ALA A 24 45.78 22.02 -5.06
C ALA A 24 44.74 23.10 -5.38
N ALA A 25 44.75 23.65 -6.60
CA ALA A 25 43.77 24.64 -7.06
C ALA A 25 42.36 24.04 -7.15
N ILE A 26 42.23 22.83 -7.70
CA ILE A 26 40.95 22.09 -7.78
C ILE A 26 40.41 21.81 -6.37
N ASN A 27 41.25 21.31 -5.46
CA ASN A 27 40.82 21.05 -4.09
C ASN A 27 40.40 22.31 -3.33
N LYS A 28 41.08 23.43 -3.58
CA LYS A 28 40.73 24.72 -2.99
C LYS A 28 39.39 25.23 -3.52
N PHE A 29 39.15 25.06 -4.83
CA PHE A 29 37.87 25.41 -5.45
C PHE A 29 36.72 24.57 -4.91
N LEU A 30 36.88 23.24 -4.87
CA LEU A 30 35.87 22.31 -4.33
C LEU A 30 35.55 22.59 -2.86
N LYS A 31 36.57 22.89 -2.03
CA LYS A 31 36.35 23.30 -0.64
C LYS A 31 35.62 24.64 -0.51
N GLY A 32 35.88 25.57 -1.43
CA GLY A 32 35.19 26.86 -1.52
C GLY A 32 33.72 26.69 -1.86
N GLU A 33 33.38 25.92 -2.91
CA GLU A 33 31.98 25.62 -3.26
C GLU A 33 31.26 24.88 -2.14
N LEU A 34 31.91 23.89 -1.52
CA LEU A 34 31.31 23.12 -0.44
C LEU A 34 31.05 23.98 0.80
N ALA A 35 31.89 24.97 1.09
CA ALA A 35 31.66 25.95 2.15
C ALA A 35 30.48 26.89 1.84
N VAL A 36 30.32 27.30 0.57
CA VAL A 36 29.20 28.13 0.13
C VAL A 36 27.87 27.37 0.23
N GLU A 37 27.83 26.11 -0.21
CA GLU A 37 26.64 25.27 -0.09
C GLU A 37 26.30 24.96 1.37
N ARG A 38 27.31 24.72 2.22
CA ARG A 38 27.12 24.56 3.67
C ARG A 38 26.50 25.80 4.29
N GLN A 39 26.95 27.00 3.92
CA GLN A 39 26.40 28.25 4.40
C GLN A 39 24.95 28.48 3.92
N LYS A 40 24.61 28.09 2.69
CA LYS A 40 23.21 28.12 2.21
C LYS A 40 22.32 27.17 3.01
N ILE A 41 22.81 25.98 3.35
CA ILE A 41 22.11 25.03 4.22
C ILE A 41 21.86 25.64 5.61
N ASP A 42 22.85 26.29 6.21
CA ASP A 42 22.70 26.94 7.52
C ASP A 42 21.71 28.13 7.48
N LEU A 43 21.65 28.87 6.36
CA LEU A 43 20.67 29.95 6.14
C LEU A 43 19.23 29.42 5.97
N LEU A 44 19.06 28.31 5.22
CA LEU A 44 17.77 27.64 5.08
C LEU A 44 17.31 27.03 6.41
N GLN A 45 18.25 26.49 7.19
CA GLN A 45 17.95 25.92 8.51
C GLN A 45 17.52 27.02 9.50
N GLN A 46 18.16 28.19 9.49
CA GLN A 46 17.76 29.33 10.32
C GLN A 46 16.40 29.92 9.95
N GLN A 47 16.01 29.91 8.66
CA GLN A 47 14.65 30.29 8.26
C GLN A 47 13.58 29.28 8.74
N GLY A 48 13.95 28.01 8.97
CA GLY A 48 13.07 26.99 9.56
C GLY A 48 12.97 27.03 11.09
N SER A 49 13.86 27.74 11.80
CA SER A 49 14.02 27.67 13.25
C SER A 49 12.95 28.37 14.10
N HIS A 50 11.88 28.91 13.51
CA HIS A 50 10.68 29.32 14.26
C HIS A 50 9.57 28.25 14.31
N GLN A 51 9.78 27.07 13.74
CA GLN A 51 8.84 25.95 13.88
C GLN A 51 9.54 24.70 14.44
N SER A 52 9.44 24.57 15.75
CA SER A 52 9.41 23.33 16.54
C SER A 52 10.59 22.34 16.44
N MET A 53 11.16 22.10 17.62
CA MET A 53 12.02 20.97 17.99
C MET A 53 11.53 19.63 17.42
N GLY A 54 12.39 18.96 16.64
CA GLY A 54 12.19 17.58 16.18
C GLY A 54 13.19 17.23 15.07
N GLY A 55 14.34 16.65 15.42
CA GLY A 55 15.35 16.25 14.42
C GLY A 55 14.81 15.21 13.44
N PRO A 56 15.40 15.09 12.23
CA PRO A 56 15.00 14.04 11.30
C PRO A 56 15.58 12.73 11.79
N THR A 57 14.85 12.04 12.66
CA THR A 57 14.74 10.60 12.50
C THR A 57 14.30 10.43 11.05
N HIS A 58 15.18 9.92 10.19
CA HIS A 58 14.76 9.38 8.92
C HIS A 58 13.83 8.21 9.27
N MET A 59 12.56 8.54 9.53
CA MET A 59 11.48 7.59 9.55
C MET A 59 11.55 7.02 8.15
N ILE A 60 12.08 5.81 8.02
CA ILE A 60 11.82 4.97 6.87
C ILE A 60 10.31 4.80 6.92
N GLN A 61 9.57 5.75 6.35
CA GLN A 61 8.16 5.60 6.05
C GLN A 61 8.13 4.34 5.20
N PRO A 62 7.54 3.23 5.68
CA PRO A 62 7.57 2.01 4.91
C PRO A 62 6.83 2.34 3.61
N GLU A 63 7.50 2.12 2.48
CA GLU A 63 6.92 2.45 1.18
C GLU A 63 5.63 1.66 1.04
N THR A 64 4.50 2.34 0.78
CA THR A 64 3.20 1.66 0.70
C THR A 64 3.18 0.77 -0.54
N LEU A 65 3.11 -0.54 -0.32
CA LEU A 65 3.13 -1.51 -1.40
C LEU A 65 1.72 -1.71 -1.96
N LYS A 66 1.53 -1.43 -3.25
CA LYS A 66 0.26 -1.67 -3.95
C LYS A 66 0.07 -3.16 -4.26
N ILE A 67 -0.29 -3.94 -3.25
CA ILE A 67 -0.65 -5.36 -3.44
C ILE A 67 -2.01 -5.47 -4.15
N ASN A 68 -2.10 -6.34 -5.17
CA ASN A 68 -3.33 -6.65 -5.87
C ASN A 68 -4.07 -7.79 -5.13
N ILE A 69 -5.36 -7.61 -4.90
CA ILE A 69 -6.22 -8.58 -4.21
C ILE A 69 -7.20 -9.16 -5.22
N SER A 70 -7.41 -10.47 -5.16
CA SER A 70 -8.47 -11.11 -5.93
C SER A 70 -9.84 -10.56 -5.49
N ARG A 71 -10.67 -10.09 -6.43
CA ARG A 71 -12.01 -9.59 -6.07
C ARG A 71 -12.92 -10.75 -5.65
N TYR A 72 -13.64 -10.58 -4.54
CA TYR A 72 -14.57 -11.59 -4.03
C TYR A 72 -15.97 -11.41 -4.64
N LYS A 73 -16.47 -12.42 -5.37
CA LYS A 73 -17.80 -12.39 -6.02
C LYS A 73 -18.91 -12.92 -5.12
N GLY A 74 -18.59 -13.74 -4.12
CA GLY A 74 -19.59 -14.46 -3.29
C GLY A 74 -20.20 -15.67 -3.98
N THR A 75 -19.40 -16.37 -4.80
CA THR A 75 -19.75 -17.66 -5.44
C THR A 75 -19.13 -18.84 -4.69
N ASP A 76 -19.67 -20.04 -4.89
CA ASP A 76 -19.19 -21.26 -4.21
C ASP A 76 -17.73 -21.62 -4.59
N GLU A 77 -17.24 -21.12 -5.73
CA GLU A 77 -15.84 -21.28 -6.17
C GLU A 77 -14.88 -20.30 -5.46
N ASP A 78 -15.39 -19.21 -4.87
CA ASP A 78 -14.58 -18.21 -4.19
C ASP A 78 -14.40 -18.60 -2.72
N SER A 79 -13.16 -18.81 -2.29
CA SER A 79 -12.86 -19.03 -0.87
C SER A 79 -12.86 -17.73 -0.08
N LEU A 80 -13.89 -17.51 0.72
CA LEU A 80 -14.00 -16.34 1.61
C LEU A 80 -12.84 -16.24 2.59
N LEU A 81 -12.41 -17.37 3.17
CA LEU A 81 -11.30 -17.40 4.13
C LEU A 81 -9.98 -17.00 3.47
N ARG A 82 -9.71 -17.50 2.25
CA ARG A 82 -8.54 -17.10 1.48
C ARG A 82 -8.57 -15.59 1.20
N TRP A 83 -9.73 -15.06 0.83
CA TRP A 83 -9.88 -13.64 0.56
C TRP A 83 -9.62 -12.76 1.78
N PHE A 84 -10.02 -13.19 2.99
CA PHE A 84 -9.70 -12.45 4.22
C PHE A 84 -8.19 -12.35 4.47
N VAL A 85 -7.45 -13.43 4.24
CA VAL A 85 -5.98 -13.41 4.40
C VAL A 85 -5.34 -12.45 3.40
N GLU A 86 -5.72 -12.53 2.12
CA GLU A 86 -5.22 -11.62 1.08
C GLU A 86 -5.56 -10.14 1.39
N LEU A 87 -6.74 -9.89 1.96
CA LEU A 87 -7.19 -8.56 2.39
C LEU A 87 -6.35 -8.01 3.54
N ASP A 88 -6.12 -8.83 4.58
CA ASP A 88 -5.33 -8.43 5.75
C ASP A 88 -3.89 -8.12 5.39
N ASP A 89 -3.28 -8.93 4.52
CA ASP A 89 -1.92 -8.70 4.04
C ASP A 89 -1.83 -7.42 3.21
N ALA A 90 -2.83 -7.13 2.38
CA ALA A 90 -2.87 -5.91 1.59
C ALA A 90 -3.13 -4.65 2.43
N ILE A 91 -3.95 -4.73 3.47
CA ILE A 91 -4.17 -3.62 4.43
C ILE A 91 -2.88 -3.30 5.16
N LYS A 92 -2.16 -4.32 5.65
CA LYS A 92 -0.85 -4.17 6.30
C LYS A 92 0.19 -3.57 5.35
N ALA A 93 0.27 -4.09 4.13
CA ALA A 93 1.25 -3.62 3.14
C ALA A 93 0.99 -2.18 2.66
N ARG A 94 -0.26 -1.74 2.67
CA ARG A 94 -0.67 -0.37 2.33
C ARG A 94 -0.71 0.57 3.53
N GLN A 95 -0.48 0.08 4.75
CA GLN A 95 -0.56 0.85 6.00
C GLN A 95 -1.89 1.61 6.15
N ILE A 96 -2.99 0.93 5.89
CA ILE A 96 -4.32 1.51 6.06
C ILE A 96 -4.70 1.41 7.55
N GLU A 97 -4.54 2.51 8.30
CA GLU A 97 -4.78 2.52 9.76
C GLU A 97 -6.24 2.81 10.14
N GLY A 98 -6.97 3.61 9.35
CA GLY A 98 -8.34 4.00 9.70
C GLY A 98 -9.37 2.91 9.40
N ASP A 99 -10.22 2.58 10.38
CA ASP A 99 -11.28 1.57 10.26
C ASP A 99 -12.20 1.84 9.06
N GLU A 100 -12.64 3.08 8.88
CA GLU A 100 -13.47 3.48 7.73
C GLU A 100 -12.76 3.26 6.39
N MET A 101 -11.45 3.52 6.35
CA MET A 101 -10.60 3.36 5.17
C MET A 101 -10.39 1.87 4.85
N GLN A 102 -10.18 1.04 5.87
CA GLN A 102 -10.09 -0.42 5.74
C GLN A 102 -11.40 -1.01 5.23
N VAL A 103 -12.54 -0.58 5.79
CA VAL A 103 -13.88 -1.01 5.37
C VAL A 103 -14.15 -0.58 3.94
N THR A 104 -13.88 0.67 3.58
CA THR A 104 -14.09 1.17 2.21
C THR A 104 -13.21 0.43 1.21
N PHE A 105 -11.96 0.16 1.58
CA PHE A 105 -11.05 -0.65 0.78
C PHE A 105 -11.58 -2.09 0.60
N ALA A 106 -12.00 -2.75 1.67
CA ALA A 106 -12.58 -4.09 1.61
C ALA A 106 -13.82 -4.14 0.70
N LEU A 107 -14.74 -3.18 0.87
CA LEU A 107 -15.95 -3.06 0.04
C LEU A 107 -15.64 -2.83 -1.43
N SER A 108 -14.60 -2.06 -1.76
CA SER A 108 -14.17 -1.82 -3.14
C SER A 108 -13.68 -3.10 -3.86
N ASN A 109 -13.19 -4.08 -3.07
CA ASN A 109 -12.74 -5.38 -3.56
C ASN A 109 -13.86 -6.42 -3.65
N LEU A 110 -15.08 -6.09 -3.22
CA LEU A 110 -16.25 -6.92 -3.44
C LEU A 110 -16.81 -6.71 -4.86
N THR A 111 -17.30 -7.79 -5.46
CA THR A 111 -17.98 -7.77 -6.75
C THR A 111 -19.15 -8.75 -6.77
N GLY A 112 -19.89 -8.80 -7.88
CA GLY A 112 -20.99 -9.76 -8.08
C GLY A 112 -22.01 -9.75 -6.93
N ARG A 113 -22.30 -10.94 -6.41
CA ARG A 113 -23.28 -11.15 -5.33
C ARG A 113 -22.83 -10.50 -4.02
N ALA A 114 -21.55 -10.57 -3.70
CA ALA A 114 -21.01 -9.99 -2.47
C ALA A 114 -21.17 -8.45 -2.45
N LYS A 115 -20.95 -7.79 -3.59
CA LYS A 115 -21.17 -6.34 -3.70
C LYS A 115 -22.64 -5.97 -3.55
N THR A 116 -23.55 -6.68 -4.23
CA THR A 116 -24.99 -6.45 -4.10
C THR A 116 -25.47 -6.64 -2.66
N TRP A 117 -24.97 -7.67 -1.97
CA TRP A 117 -25.24 -7.89 -0.56
C TRP A 117 -24.74 -6.72 0.29
N ALA A 118 -23.51 -6.25 0.10
CA ALA A 118 -22.94 -5.20 0.94
C ALA A 118 -23.61 -3.83 0.74
N LEU A 119 -24.09 -3.53 -0.47
CA LEU A 119 -24.75 -2.27 -0.78
C LEU A 119 -26.12 -2.12 -0.12
N GLY A 120 -26.91 -3.19 -0.01
CA GLY A 120 -28.26 -3.10 0.56
C GLY A 120 -28.27 -2.54 2.00
N PRO A 121 -27.60 -3.20 2.95
CA PRO A 121 -27.51 -2.73 4.32
C PRO A 121 -26.81 -1.36 4.45
N LYS A 122 -25.78 -1.09 3.63
CA LYS A 122 -25.06 0.20 3.64
C LYS A 122 -25.91 1.39 3.17
N LEU A 123 -26.93 1.15 2.33
CA LEU A 123 -27.87 2.19 1.93
C LEU A 123 -28.84 2.57 3.06
N HIS A 124 -29.16 1.63 3.93
CA HIS A 124 -30.04 1.87 5.07
C HIS A 124 -29.31 2.50 6.25
N ASP A 125 -28.05 2.10 6.46
CA ASP A 125 -27.18 2.63 7.50
C ASP A 125 -25.75 2.79 6.95
N PRO A 126 -25.29 4.04 6.71
CA PRO A 126 -23.94 4.31 6.24
C PRO A 126 -22.84 3.82 7.20
N ASN A 127 -23.14 3.74 8.50
CA ASN A 127 -22.20 3.39 9.56
C ASN A 127 -22.30 1.91 9.99
N LEU A 128 -23.06 1.09 9.26
CA LEU A 128 -23.29 -0.31 9.60
C LEU A 128 -22.01 -1.14 9.80
N PHE A 129 -20.94 -0.76 9.10
CA PHE A 129 -19.64 -1.40 9.16
C PHE A 129 -18.67 -0.49 9.93
N GLU A 130 -18.82 -0.45 11.26
CA GLU A 130 -17.96 0.34 12.16
C GLU A 130 -16.49 -0.07 12.08
N SER A 131 -16.21 -1.35 11.84
CA SER A 131 -14.86 -1.89 11.72
C SER A 131 -14.75 -2.97 10.65
N LEU A 132 -13.51 -3.26 10.24
CA LEU A 132 -13.22 -4.36 9.32
C LEU A 132 -13.70 -5.71 9.88
N GLU A 133 -13.54 -5.94 11.19
CA GLU A 133 -13.94 -7.19 11.82
C GLU A 133 -15.46 -7.38 11.82
N THR A 134 -16.22 -6.31 12.04
CA THR A 134 -17.70 -6.33 11.91
C THR A 134 -18.11 -6.72 10.49
N LEU A 135 -17.43 -6.17 9.47
CA LEU A 135 -17.67 -6.54 8.07
C LEU A 135 -17.35 -8.02 7.82
N LYS A 136 -16.19 -8.51 8.29
CA LYS A 136 -15.79 -9.92 8.15
C LYS A 136 -16.77 -10.86 8.84
N SER A 137 -17.24 -10.54 10.05
CA SER A 137 -18.22 -11.35 10.78
C SER A 137 -19.54 -11.45 10.02
N ARG A 138 -20.11 -10.33 9.60
CA ARG A 138 -21.36 -10.34 8.81
C ARG A 138 -21.22 -11.06 7.48
N LEU A 139 -20.06 -10.91 6.82
CA LEU A 139 -19.79 -11.59 5.56
C LEU A 139 -19.64 -13.10 5.77
N LYS A 140 -19.03 -13.52 6.89
CA LYS A 140 -19.05 -14.92 7.35
C LYS A 140 -20.48 -15.36 7.60
N GLU A 141 -21.25 -14.73 8.46
CA GLU A 141 -22.64 -15.13 8.78
C GLU A 141 -23.58 -15.23 7.57
N THR A 142 -23.35 -14.41 6.54
CA THR A 142 -24.14 -14.47 5.31
C THR A 142 -23.66 -15.59 4.35
N SER A 143 -22.38 -15.95 4.43
CA SER A 143 -21.75 -16.98 3.58
C SER A 143 -21.79 -18.36 4.24
N GLU A 144 -21.55 -18.43 5.54
CA GLU A 144 -21.90 -19.49 6.48
C GLU A 144 -23.43 -19.54 6.67
N PRO A 145 -23.96 -20.68 7.10
CA PRO A 145 -25.23 -21.07 6.53
C PRO A 145 -26.40 -21.01 7.50
N PRO A 146 -27.45 -20.32 7.06
CA PRO A 146 -28.81 -20.86 6.94
C PRO A 146 -28.99 -21.68 5.64
N ARG A 147 -28.01 -21.67 4.72
CA ARG A 147 -28.10 -22.25 3.36
C ARG A 147 -27.38 -23.58 3.15
N ALA A 148 -26.46 -24.00 4.00
CA ALA A 148 -25.79 -25.29 3.90
C ALA A 148 -26.74 -26.41 4.32
N GLU A 149 -27.62 -26.17 5.30
CA GLU A 149 -28.73 -27.05 5.60
C GLU A 149 -29.70 -27.16 4.42
N LEU A 150 -30.07 -26.03 3.80
CA LEU A 150 -30.87 -26.06 2.58
C LEU A 150 -30.15 -26.75 1.42
N ARG A 151 -28.84 -26.58 1.29
CA ARG A 151 -28.00 -27.21 0.25
C ARG A 151 -27.88 -28.72 0.51
N SER A 152 -27.66 -29.15 1.75
CA SER A 152 -27.61 -30.57 2.12
C SER A 152 -28.97 -31.22 1.95
N ARG A 153 -30.06 -30.55 2.33
CA ARG A 153 -31.44 -30.97 2.03
C ARG A 153 -31.71 -31.06 0.53
N SER A 154 -31.29 -30.06 -0.24
CA SER A 154 -31.45 -30.07 -1.71
C SER A 154 -30.65 -31.20 -2.36
N ALA A 155 -29.43 -31.47 -1.87
CA ALA A 155 -28.60 -32.58 -2.32
C ALA A 155 -29.22 -33.94 -1.95
N LEU A 156 -29.76 -34.06 -0.74
CA LEU A 156 -30.50 -35.24 -0.28
C LEU A 156 -31.74 -35.49 -1.15
N LEU A 157 -32.52 -34.45 -1.45
CA LEU A 157 -33.69 -34.56 -2.33
C LEU A 157 -33.34 -34.89 -3.79
N ARG A 158 -32.09 -34.63 -4.22
CA ARG A 158 -31.59 -35.05 -5.53
C ARG A 158 -31.13 -36.50 -5.55
N LEU A 159 -30.82 -37.10 -4.40
CA LEU A 159 -30.46 -38.52 -4.32
C LEU A 159 -31.71 -39.37 -4.56
N LYS A 160 -31.63 -40.31 -5.50
CA LYS A 160 -32.65 -41.34 -5.75
C LYS A 160 -32.02 -42.71 -5.51
N GLN A 161 -32.81 -43.63 -4.97
CA GLN A 161 -32.38 -44.99 -4.64
C GLN A 161 -31.81 -45.76 -5.84
N GLY A 162 -32.40 -45.60 -7.02
CA GLY A 162 -31.95 -46.29 -8.24
C GLY A 162 -32.00 -47.81 -8.07
N LYS A 163 -30.89 -48.50 -8.39
CA LYS A 163 -30.74 -49.97 -8.20
C LYS A 163 -30.03 -50.33 -6.89
N ARG A 164 -29.82 -49.38 -5.97
CA ARG A 164 -29.11 -49.64 -4.72
C ARG A 164 -30.03 -50.38 -3.74
N ASP A 165 -29.48 -51.39 -3.09
CA ASP A 165 -30.10 -52.06 -1.94
C ASP A 165 -30.39 -51.04 -0.81
N VAL A 166 -31.37 -51.34 0.04
CA VAL A 166 -31.82 -50.50 1.15
C VAL A 166 -30.67 -50.18 2.11
N HIS A 167 -29.79 -51.15 2.41
CA HIS A 167 -28.64 -50.92 3.29
C HIS A 167 -27.52 -50.08 2.65
N ALA A 168 -27.47 -50.03 1.32
CA ALA A 168 -26.52 -49.21 0.56
C ALA A 168 -27.06 -47.81 0.21
N TYR A 169 -28.35 -47.56 0.47
CA TYR A 169 -29.02 -46.29 0.22
C TYR A 169 -29.24 -45.45 1.48
N ALA A 170 -29.44 -46.12 2.63
CA ALA A 170 -29.53 -45.51 3.95
C ALA A 170 -28.21 -44.86 4.37
#